data_AF-A0A2N3FVJ5-F1
#
_entry.id   AF-A0A2N3FVJ5-F1
#
_cell.length_a   1.000
_cell.length_b   1.000
_cell.length_c   1.000
_cell.angle_alpha   90.00
_cell.angle_beta   90.00
_cell.angle_gamma   90.00
#
_symmetry.space_group_name_H-M   'P 1'
#
loop_
_entity.id
_entity.type
_entity.pdbx_description
1 polymer ?
#
loop_
_entity_poly.entity_id
_entity_poly.type
_entity_poly.pdbx_seq_one_letter_code
_entity_poly.pdbx_strand_id
1 'polypeptide(L)'
;MTVAARVVIELLPADRGGLGKPQPSGTRSLPYRFDLDGEVTTHGAFLDLDDECPVAPGTGPVGGVLTLWAETANRISVGDQFDIVYPTRLVGHGHVESLSTSSKAAGATYERFADLSRVLLEDSWVTDLAPSESVIAFRLSVALLPGHTMYTEPEPGELHCYRTGWLSVAGTAPVTVALTGAPPAAGASGTSDLGHIDRFEETEPGVWELEGDWGTATIRAPHVTLTLQPAVSPEF
;
A
#
# COMPACT_ATOMS: atom_id res chain seq x y z
N MET A 1 15.37 -4.80 -7.50
CA MET A 1 14.87 -6.00 -8.21
C MET A 1 13.75 -6.56 -7.33
N THR A 2 12.54 -6.67 -7.86
CA THR A 2 11.41 -7.25 -7.11
C THR A 2 11.49 -8.77 -7.23
N VAL A 3 11.16 -9.47 -6.15
CA VAL A 3 11.07 -10.93 -6.13
C VAL A 3 9.60 -11.30 -6.15
N ALA A 4 9.17 -12.02 -7.19
CA ALA A 4 7.82 -12.55 -7.28
C ALA A 4 7.84 -14.04 -6.94
N ALA A 5 7.29 -14.39 -5.78
CA ALA A 5 7.18 -15.75 -5.31
C ALA A 5 5.78 -16.29 -5.62
N ARG A 6 5.72 -17.46 -6.25
CA ARG A 6 4.49 -18.25 -6.23
C ARG A 6 4.36 -18.85 -4.84
N VAL A 7 3.23 -18.63 -4.20
CA VAL A 7 2.97 -19.08 -2.83
C VAL A 7 1.68 -19.86 -2.76
N VAL A 8 1.60 -20.74 -1.77
CA VAL A 8 0.33 -21.28 -1.29
C VAL A 8 0.11 -20.76 0.11
N ILE A 9 -1.07 -20.20 0.35
CA ILE A 9 -1.44 -19.63 1.64
C ILE A 9 -2.69 -20.30 2.21
N GLU A 10 -2.78 -20.22 3.54
CA GLU A 10 -3.96 -20.58 4.31
C GLU A 10 -4.21 -19.49 5.35
N LEU A 11 -5.36 -18.81 5.25
CA LEU A 11 -5.80 -17.80 6.19
C LEU A 11 -6.57 -18.46 7.33
N LEU A 12 -6.29 -18.02 8.55
CA LEU A 12 -7.01 -18.49 9.71
C LEU A 12 -8.49 -18.06 9.63
N PRO A 13 -9.42 -18.88 10.12
CA PRO A 13 -10.79 -18.47 10.36
C PRO A 13 -10.88 -17.25 11.29
N ALA A 14 -11.90 -16.42 11.13
CA ALA A 14 -12.08 -15.20 11.93
C ALA A 14 -12.19 -15.49 13.44
N ASP A 15 -12.82 -16.60 13.83
CA ASP A 15 -12.95 -17.07 15.21
C ASP A 15 -11.64 -17.63 15.79
N ARG A 16 -10.61 -17.80 14.96
CA ARG A 16 -9.25 -18.24 15.33
C ARG A 16 -8.19 -17.18 15.11
N GLY A 17 -8.58 -15.91 15.07
CA GLY A 17 -7.65 -14.79 14.96
C GLY A 17 -7.35 -14.36 13.53
N GLY A 18 -8.00 -14.96 12.53
CA GLY A 18 -7.96 -14.53 11.14
C GLY A 18 -8.45 -13.11 10.91
N LEU A 19 -8.51 -12.71 9.65
CA LEU A 19 -9.02 -11.39 9.28
C LEU A 19 -10.46 -11.20 9.78
N GLY A 20 -10.82 -9.96 10.14
CA GLY A 20 -12.19 -9.64 10.53
C GLY A 20 -13.13 -9.44 9.33
N LYS A 21 -12.56 -9.07 8.18
CA LYS A 21 -13.25 -8.82 6.91
C LYS A 21 -12.37 -9.30 5.76
N PRO A 22 -12.96 -9.72 4.63
CA PRO A 22 -12.20 -9.97 3.41
C PRO A 22 -11.43 -8.73 2.95
N GLN A 23 -10.24 -8.94 2.41
CA GLN A 23 -9.47 -7.94 1.66
C GLN A 23 -9.52 -8.29 0.17
N PRO A 24 -9.43 -7.31 -0.75
CA PRO A 24 -9.35 -7.60 -2.17
C PRO A 24 -8.08 -8.39 -2.52
N SER A 25 -8.12 -9.13 -3.65
CA SER A 25 -6.89 -9.63 -4.27
C SER A 25 -6.00 -8.45 -4.65
N GLY A 26 -4.70 -8.60 -4.53
CA GLY A 26 -3.75 -7.49 -4.69
C GLY A 26 -3.66 -6.58 -3.45
N THR A 27 -4.10 -7.03 -2.28
CA THR A 27 -3.91 -6.24 -1.06
C THR A 27 -2.42 -6.08 -0.72
N ARG A 28 -2.05 -4.88 -0.27
CA ARG A 28 -0.73 -4.53 0.28
C ARG A 28 -0.74 -4.34 1.79
N SER A 29 -1.92 -4.38 2.41
CA SER A 29 -2.13 -4.05 3.82
C SER A 29 -1.71 -5.17 4.78
N LEU A 30 -1.14 -6.26 4.26
CA LEU A 30 -0.69 -7.41 5.04
C LEU A 30 0.85 -7.44 5.11
N PRO A 31 1.42 -7.35 6.31
CA PRO A 31 2.81 -7.72 6.51
C PRO A 31 3.04 -9.24 6.47
N TYR A 32 4.18 -9.65 5.93
CA TYR A 32 4.60 -11.05 5.81
C TYR A 32 5.89 -11.27 6.58
N ARG A 33 5.87 -12.19 7.54
CA ARG A 33 6.99 -12.46 8.43
C ARG A 33 7.66 -13.78 8.03
N PHE A 34 8.94 -13.69 7.71
CA PHE A 34 9.77 -14.83 7.36
C PHE A 34 10.78 -15.08 8.48
N ASP A 35 11.12 -16.34 8.73
CA ASP A 35 12.30 -16.73 9.50
C ASP A 35 13.41 -17.10 8.51
N LEU A 36 14.34 -16.17 8.28
CA LEU A 36 15.42 -16.32 7.33
C LEU A 36 16.73 -16.46 8.11
N ASP A 37 17.28 -17.67 8.12
CA ASP A 37 18.51 -18.03 8.84
C ASP A 37 18.46 -17.79 10.37
N GLY A 38 17.28 -17.94 10.99
CA GLY A 38 17.08 -17.70 12.42
C GLY A 38 16.83 -16.23 12.77
N GLU A 39 16.70 -15.36 11.75
CA GLU A 39 16.31 -13.97 11.89
C GLU A 39 14.89 -13.77 11.37
N VAL A 40 14.00 -13.31 12.26
CA VAL A 40 12.61 -13.03 11.92
C VAL A 40 12.49 -11.63 11.33
N THR A 41 12.19 -11.53 10.04
CA THR A 41 12.02 -10.27 9.33
C THR A 41 10.60 -10.10 8.81
N THR A 42 10.07 -8.87 8.91
CA THR A 42 8.76 -8.52 8.37
C THR A 42 8.91 -7.73 7.09
N HIS A 43 8.20 -8.14 6.05
CA HIS A 43 8.21 -7.53 4.73
C HIS A 43 6.81 -7.05 4.34
N GLY A 44 6.75 -5.87 3.72
CA GLY A 44 5.61 -5.50 2.90
C GLY A 44 5.66 -6.26 1.59
N ALA A 45 4.51 -6.71 1.11
CA ALA A 45 4.38 -7.36 -0.17
C ALA A 45 2.98 -7.15 -0.75
N PHE A 46 2.85 -7.49 -2.03
CA PHE A 46 1.58 -7.53 -2.73
C PHE A 46 1.19 -8.99 -2.91
N LEU A 47 -0.05 -9.34 -2.55
CA LEU A 47 -0.57 -10.69 -2.68
C LEU A 47 -1.75 -10.71 -3.65
N ASP A 48 -1.51 -11.23 -4.84
CA ASP A 48 -2.56 -11.65 -5.76
C ASP A 48 -2.92 -13.09 -5.47
N LEU A 49 -4.18 -13.38 -5.16
CA LEU A 49 -4.67 -14.76 -5.16
C LEU A 49 -5.12 -15.17 -6.56
N ASP A 50 -5.06 -16.48 -6.81
CA ASP A 50 -5.61 -17.06 -8.03
C ASP A 50 -7.09 -16.72 -8.20
N ASP A 51 -7.51 -16.65 -9.48
CA ASP A 51 -8.87 -16.32 -9.89
C ASP A 51 -9.39 -14.99 -9.32
N GLU A 52 -8.47 -14.08 -8.96
CA GLU A 52 -8.75 -12.77 -8.34
C GLU A 52 -9.62 -12.88 -7.08
N CYS A 53 -9.57 -14.03 -6.39
CA CYS A 53 -10.40 -14.25 -5.22
C CYS A 53 -9.98 -13.35 -4.04
N PRO A 54 -10.94 -12.86 -3.23
CA PRO A 54 -10.60 -12.04 -2.09
C PRO A 54 -9.82 -12.83 -1.03
N VAL A 55 -8.91 -12.13 -0.37
CA VAL A 55 -8.14 -12.61 0.79
C VAL A 55 -9.09 -12.61 2.00
N ALA A 56 -9.81 -13.71 2.18
CA ALA A 56 -10.88 -13.84 3.18
C ALA A 56 -10.51 -14.77 4.36
N PRO A 57 -11.12 -14.59 5.55
CA PRO A 57 -10.85 -15.43 6.70
C PRO A 57 -11.22 -16.89 6.42
N GLY A 58 -10.33 -17.83 6.75
CA GLY A 58 -10.53 -19.25 6.47
C GLY A 58 -10.31 -19.65 5.00
N THR A 59 -9.87 -18.73 4.13
CA THR A 59 -9.51 -19.08 2.74
C THR A 59 -8.22 -19.89 2.71
N GLY A 60 -8.24 -21.02 2.02
CA GLY A 60 -7.06 -21.79 1.67
C GLY A 60 -7.24 -23.31 1.83
N PRO A 61 -6.24 -24.12 1.44
CA PRO A 61 -5.02 -23.70 0.74
C PRO A 61 -5.34 -23.13 -0.65
N VAL A 62 -4.79 -21.96 -0.97
CA VAL A 62 -5.00 -21.29 -2.26
C VAL A 62 -3.67 -20.76 -2.80
N GLY A 63 -3.49 -20.86 -4.10
CA GLY A 63 -2.32 -20.33 -4.78
C GLY A 63 -2.41 -18.82 -4.95
N GLY A 64 -1.25 -18.18 -5.02
CA GLY A 64 -1.14 -16.76 -5.28
C GLY A 64 0.26 -16.35 -5.67
N VAL A 65 0.42 -15.07 -6.02
CA VAL A 65 1.71 -14.44 -6.29
C VAL A 65 1.96 -13.42 -5.19
N LEU A 66 3.03 -13.66 -4.43
CA LEU A 66 3.56 -12.74 -3.44
C LEU A 66 4.71 -11.95 -4.08
N THR A 67 4.50 -10.67 -4.34
CA THR A 67 5.53 -9.77 -4.88
C THR A 67 6.16 -8.98 -3.74
N LEU A 68 7.46 -9.18 -3.49
CA LEU A 68 8.24 -8.60 -2.41
C LEU A 68 9.16 -7.48 -2.92
N TRP A 69 9.31 -6.44 -2.09
CA TRP A 69 9.77 -5.11 -2.52
C TRP A 69 11.15 -4.75 -1.92
N ALA A 70 11.67 -5.59 -1.02
CA ALA A 70 12.93 -5.38 -0.33
C ALA A 70 14.07 -6.16 -1.00
N GLU A 71 15.30 -5.61 -1.01
CA GLU A 71 16.50 -6.36 -1.40
C GLU A 71 16.69 -7.64 -0.56
N THR A 72 16.20 -7.63 0.68
CA THR A 72 16.18 -8.79 1.57
C THR A 72 15.32 -9.93 1.03
N ALA A 73 14.36 -9.67 0.14
CA ALA A 73 13.56 -10.69 -0.52
C ALA A 73 14.41 -11.61 -1.42
N ASN A 74 15.62 -11.19 -1.81
CA ASN A 74 16.57 -12.06 -2.51
C ASN A 74 17.07 -13.23 -1.65
N ARG A 75 16.84 -13.20 -0.33
CA ARG A 75 17.17 -14.31 0.59
C ARG A 75 16.09 -15.40 0.61
N ILE A 76 14.90 -15.11 0.10
CA ILE A 76 13.78 -16.05 0.11
C ILE A 76 14.06 -17.18 -0.88
N SER A 77 13.81 -18.40 -0.43
CA SER A 77 14.05 -19.65 -1.13
C SER A 77 12.75 -20.45 -1.30
N VAL A 78 12.73 -21.34 -2.29
CA VAL A 78 11.63 -22.30 -2.43
C VAL A 78 11.57 -23.20 -1.20
N GLY A 79 10.38 -23.37 -0.63
CA GLY A 79 10.14 -24.11 0.60
C GLY A 79 10.12 -23.25 1.86
N ASP A 80 10.55 -21.98 1.79
CA ASP A 80 10.48 -21.08 2.93
C ASP A 80 9.03 -20.91 3.38
N GLN A 81 8.83 -20.92 4.70
CA GLN A 81 7.56 -20.67 5.35
C GLN A 81 7.47 -19.22 5.81
N PHE A 82 6.26 -18.69 5.83
CA PHE A 82 6.01 -17.36 6.35
C PHE A 82 4.66 -17.27 7.07
N ASP A 83 4.60 -16.31 7.97
CA ASP A 83 3.37 -15.89 8.63
C ASP A 83 2.81 -14.65 7.95
N ILE A 84 1.49 -14.61 7.81
CA ILE A 84 0.74 -13.43 7.40
C ILE A 84 0.22 -12.79 8.67
N VAL A 85 0.53 -11.51 8.90
CA VAL A 85 0.17 -10.80 10.12
C VAL A 85 -0.65 -9.56 9.83
N TYR A 86 -1.48 -9.16 10.79
CA TYR A 86 -2.28 -7.93 10.72
C TYR A 86 -2.63 -7.43 12.13
N PRO A 87 -2.08 -6.30 12.59
CA PRO A 87 -0.73 -5.75 12.38
C PRO A 87 0.39 -6.56 13.07
N THR A 88 0.13 -7.13 14.25
CA THR A 88 1.04 -8.09 14.91
C THR A 88 0.40 -9.46 15.14
N ARG A 89 -0.92 -9.55 14.95
CA ARG A 89 -1.69 -10.79 15.09
C ARG A 89 -1.49 -11.65 13.87
N LEU A 90 -1.19 -12.92 14.08
CA LEU A 90 -1.15 -13.94 13.04
C LEU A 90 -2.55 -14.12 12.43
N VAL A 91 -2.67 -13.99 11.12
CA VAL A 91 -3.92 -14.15 10.37
C VAL A 91 -3.87 -15.25 9.32
N GLY A 92 -2.70 -15.82 9.07
CA GLY A 92 -2.52 -16.92 8.14
C GLY A 92 -1.07 -17.35 8.04
N HIS A 93 -0.84 -18.41 7.28
CA HIS A 93 0.47 -18.93 6.97
C HIS A 93 0.59 -19.14 5.46
N GLY A 94 1.82 -19.24 4.98
CA GLY A 94 2.08 -19.68 3.63
C GLY A 94 3.46 -20.29 3.47
N HIS A 95 3.70 -20.82 2.28
CA HIS A 95 5.02 -21.25 1.88
C HIS A 95 5.28 -20.91 0.41
N VAL A 96 6.56 -20.78 0.07
CA VAL A 96 7.00 -20.48 -1.29
C VAL A 96 7.09 -21.76 -2.10
N GLU A 97 6.28 -21.87 -3.16
CA GLU A 97 6.30 -23.03 -4.07
C GLU A 97 7.33 -22.86 -5.19
N SER A 98 7.44 -21.67 -5.75
CA SER A 98 8.44 -21.36 -6.77
C SER A 98 8.80 -19.89 -6.77
N LEU A 99 10.01 -19.58 -7.20
CA LEU A 99 10.48 -18.22 -7.38
C LEU A 99 10.48 -17.89 -8.86
N SER A 100 9.89 -16.75 -9.19
CA SER A 100 10.02 -16.15 -10.50
C SER A 100 10.71 -14.80 -10.34
N THR A 101 11.80 -14.61 -11.08
CA THR A 101 12.22 -13.26 -11.42
C THR A 101 11.27 -12.78 -12.50
N SER A 102 10.15 -12.17 -12.11
CA SER A 102 9.22 -11.62 -13.09
C SER A 102 9.93 -10.52 -13.87
N SER A 103 10.09 -10.73 -15.18
CA SER A 103 10.49 -9.69 -16.13
C SER A 103 9.29 -8.97 -16.72
N LYS A 104 8.08 -9.11 -16.13
CA LYS A 104 7.07 -8.06 -16.30
C LYS A 104 7.81 -6.79 -15.89
N ALA A 105 7.99 -5.85 -16.81
CA ALA A 105 8.45 -4.53 -16.42
C ALA A 105 7.38 -4.03 -15.45
N ALA A 106 7.58 -4.28 -14.17
CA ALA A 106 6.88 -3.58 -13.12
C ALA A 106 7.25 -2.14 -13.43
N GLY A 107 6.30 -1.40 -13.99
CA GLY A 107 6.38 0.04 -13.96
C GLY A 107 6.83 0.44 -12.58
N ALA A 108 7.77 1.37 -12.49
CA ALA A 108 8.17 1.83 -11.18
C ALA A 108 6.92 2.32 -10.43
N THR A 109 6.82 2.01 -9.15
CA THR A 109 5.73 2.44 -8.28
C THR A 109 6.15 3.70 -7.52
N TYR A 110 5.20 4.34 -6.83
CA TYR A 110 5.41 5.63 -6.19
C TYR A 110 6.54 5.65 -5.14
N GLU A 111 6.93 4.51 -4.60
CA GLU A 111 8.02 4.37 -3.64
C GLU A 111 9.38 4.78 -4.22
N ARG A 112 9.48 4.93 -5.56
CA ARG A 112 10.68 5.50 -6.18
C ARG A 112 10.88 6.98 -5.86
N PHE A 113 9.81 7.69 -5.49
CA PHE A 113 9.89 9.09 -5.10
C PHE A 113 10.35 9.17 -3.65
N ALA A 114 11.48 9.86 -3.42
CA ALA A 114 12.09 9.94 -2.10
C ALA A 114 11.13 10.49 -1.02
N ASP A 115 10.29 11.46 -1.40
CA ASP A 115 9.27 12.07 -0.54
C ASP A 115 8.17 11.09 -0.09
N LEU A 116 7.99 9.98 -0.81
CA LEU A 116 7.05 8.91 -0.46
C LEU A 116 7.75 7.70 0.17
N SER A 117 9.03 7.81 0.50
CA SER A 117 9.71 6.78 1.27
C SER A 117 9.04 6.63 2.64
N ARG A 118 8.73 5.38 3.02
CA ARG A 118 8.07 5.06 4.30
C ARG A 118 6.64 5.64 4.44
N VAL A 119 5.94 5.79 3.32
CA VAL A 119 4.51 6.15 3.25
C VAL A 119 3.74 4.99 2.63
N LEU A 120 2.52 4.70 3.14
CA LEU A 120 1.57 3.79 2.51
C LEU A 120 0.41 4.61 1.94
N LEU A 121 0.37 4.82 0.62
CA LEU A 121 -0.70 5.60 -0.01
C LEU A 121 -2.05 4.88 0.00
N GLU A 122 -2.04 3.56 -0.05
CA GLU A 122 -3.23 2.70 -0.04
C GLU A 122 -3.95 2.72 1.31
N ASP A 123 -3.20 2.93 2.39
CA ASP A 123 -3.75 3.06 3.74
C ASP A 123 -3.87 4.54 4.17
N SER A 124 -3.56 5.48 3.27
CA SER A 124 -3.76 6.92 3.45
C SER A 124 -5.13 7.36 2.92
N TRP A 125 -5.81 8.26 3.62
CA TRP A 125 -7.11 8.76 3.17
C TRP A 125 -7.01 10.09 2.45
N VAL A 126 -7.63 10.18 1.28
CA VAL A 126 -7.79 11.42 0.53
C VAL A 126 -8.92 12.22 1.16
N THR A 127 -8.58 13.39 1.69
CA THR A 127 -9.51 14.28 2.40
C THR A 127 -9.89 15.52 1.58
N ASP A 128 -9.08 15.87 0.58
CA ASP A 128 -9.34 16.95 -0.36
C ASP A 128 -8.52 16.73 -1.64
N LEU A 129 -8.96 17.32 -2.74
CA LEU A 129 -8.33 17.19 -4.06
C LEU A 129 -8.39 18.52 -4.81
N ALA A 130 -7.23 18.99 -5.27
CA ALA A 130 -7.07 20.26 -5.96
C ALA A 130 -6.29 20.05 -7.26
N PRO A 131 -6.97 19.82 -8.40
CA PRO A 131 -6.34 19.68 -9.70
C PRO A 131 -6.11 21.05 -10.34
N SER A 132 -5.04 21.16 -11.10
CA SER A 132 -4.67 22.31 -11.93
C SER A 132 -4.12 21.81 -13.26
N GLU A 133 -3.78 22.71 -14.19
CA GLU A 133 -3.26 22.31 -15.50
C GLU A 133 -2.00 21.44 -15.43
N SER A 134 -1.11 21.67 -14.46
CA SER A 134 0.20 20.98 -14.38
C SER A 134 0.41 20.18 -13.09
N VAL A 135 -0.51 20.25 -12.14
CA VAL A 135 -0.39 19.61 -10.83
C VAL A 135 -1.72 19.03 -10.40
N ILE A 136 -1.71 17.85 -9.82
CA ILE A 136 -2.79 17.36 -8.96
C ILE A 136 -2.27 17.30 -7.53
N ALA A 137 -3.00 17.94 -6.61
CA ALA A 137 -2.67 17.96 -5.19
C ALA A 137 -3.75 17.27 -4.37
N PHE A 138 -3.33 16.37 -3.47
CA PHE A 138 -4.20 15.64 -2.57
C PHE A 138 -3.90 16.08 -1.15
N ARG A 139 -4.93 16.43 -0.39
CA ARG A 139 -4.80 16.52 1.06
C ARG A 139 -5.04 15.14 1.62
N LEU A 140 -4.09 14.62 2.37
CA LEU A 140 -4.11 13.27 2.88
C LEU A 140 -4.11 13.24 4.40
N SER A 141 -4.81 12.26 4.98
CA SER A 141 -4.38 11.65 6.24
C SER A 141 -3.39 10.53 5.90
N VAL A 142 -2.10 10.82 6.03
CA VAL A 142 -1.00 9.99 5.52
C VAL A 142 -0.64 8.90 6.51
N ALA A 143 -0.71 7.63 6.10
CA ALA A 143 -0.18 6.50 6.86
C ALA A 143 1.34 6.45 6.77
N LEU A 144 2.03 6.69 7.89
CA LEU A 144 3.48 6.62 7.98
C LEU A 144 3.95 5.25 8.50
N LEU A 145 5.00 4.72 7.89
CA LEU A 145 5.70 3.52 8.33
C LEU A 145 6.82 3.85 9.32
N PRO A 146 7.21 2.88 10.19
CA PRO A 146 8.40 3.01 11.01
C PRO A 146 9.64 3.43 10.20
N GLY A 147 10.39 4.39 10.75
CA GLY A 147 11.59 4.96 10.11
C GLY A 147 11.33 6.24 9.31
N HIS A 148 10.08 6.65 9.11
CA HIS A 148 9.78 8.01 8.65
C HIS A 148 10.15 9.03 9.75
N THR A 149 10.70 10.19 9.40
CA THR A 149 11.19 11.19 10.37
C THR A 149 10.10 11.73 11.30
N MET A 150 8.86 11.81 10.80
CA MET A 150 7.67 12.25 11.53
C MET A 150 6.87 11.11 12.17
N TYR A 151 7.37 9.88 12.09
CA TYR A 151 6.71 8.70 12.65
C TYR A 151 6.71 8.75 14.19
N THR A 152 5.58 8.41 14.77
CA THR A 152 5.43 8.04 16.18
C THR A 152 4.69 6.71 16.26
N GLU A 153 4.66 6.08 17.43
CA GLU A 153 3.79 4.91 17.60
C GLU A 153 2.31 5.31 17.34
N PRO A 154 1.51 4.48 16.65
CA PRO A 154 0.08 4.74 16.44
C PRO A 154 -0.68 4.89 17.75
N GLU A 155 -1.74 5.71 17.76
CA GLU A 155 -2.59 5.81 18.94
C GLU A 155 -3.40 4.50 19.15
N PRO A 156 -3.85 4.21 20.39
CA PRO A 156 -4.69 3.04 20.65
C PRO A 156 -5.94 3.04 19.77
N GLY A 157 -6.03 2.06 18.87
CA GLY A 157 -7.15 1.92 17.92
C GLY A 157 -6.83 2.37 16.50
N GLU A 158 -5.70 3.02 16.27
CA GLU A 158 -5.18 3.32 14.94
C GLU A 158 -4.32 2.17 14.39
N LEU A 159 -4.39 1.95 13.08
CA LEU A 159 -3.56 0.95 12.40
C LEU A 159 -2.15 1.47 12.10
N HIS A 160 -2.02 2.76 11.81
CA HIS A 160 -0.78 3.42 11.40
C HIS A 160 -0.61 4.75 12.12
N CYS A 161 0.60 5.29 12.04
CA CYS A 161 0.87 6.66 12.47
C CYS A 161 0.34 7.64 11.42
N TYR A 162 -0.81 8.25 11.68
CA TYR A 162 -1.40 9.19 10.74
C TYR A 162 -0.87 10.61 10.88
N ARG A 163 -0.60 11.26 9.75
CA ARG A 163 -0.26 12.69 9.67
C ARG A 163 -1.01 13.37 8.55
N THR A 164 -1.62 14.52 8.84
CA THR A 164 -2.21 15.35 7.79
C THR A 164 -1.11 15.95 6.92
N GLY A 165 -1.29 15.93 5.60
CA GLY A 165 -0.33 16.52 4.67
C GLY A 165 -0.91 16.81 3.30
N TRP A 166 -0.11 17.44 2.46
CA TRP A 166 -0.39 17.61 1.03
C TRP A 166 0.61 16.81 0.21
N LEU A 167 0.10 15.90 -0.61
CA LEU A 167 0.82 15.25 -1.68
C LEU A 167 0.58 16.02 -2.97
N SER A 168 1.63 16.57 -3.58
CA SER A 168 1.57 17.23 -4.87
C SER A 168 2.31 16.42 -5.92
N VAL A 169 1.65 16.18 -7.06
CA VAL A 169 2.27 15.49 -8.20
C VAL A 169 2.19 16.42 -9.41
N ALA A 170 3.35 16.96 -9.79
CA ALA A 170 3.50 17.90 -10.89
C ALA A 170 4.04 17.19 -12.14
N GLY A 171 3.47 17.46 -13.31
CA GLY A 171 3.95 16.94 -14.58
C GLY A 171 4.80 17.95 -15.36
N THR A 172 5.65 17.46 -16.27
CA THR A 172 6.34 18.31 -17.27
C THR A 172 5.43 18.69 -18.45
N ALA A 173 4.24 18.10 -18.52
CA ALA A 173 3.17 18.38 -19.47
C ALA A 173 1.84 18.49 -18.70
N PRO A 174 0.77 19.00 -19.34
CA PRO A 174 -0.51 19.11 -18.66
C PRO A 174 -0.98 17.77 -18.07
N VAL A 175 -1.48 17.83 -16.84
CA VAL A 175 -2.02 16.67 -16.12
C VAL A 175 -3.43 16.40 -16.63
N THR A 176 -3.69 15.16 -17.01
CA THR A 176 -5.04 14.75 -17.41
C THR A 176 -5.73 14.15 -16.20
N VAL A 177 -6.83 14.76 -15.75
CA VAL A 177 -7.61 14.29 -14.59
C VAL A 177 -9.03 13.96 -15.03
N ALA A 178 -9.51 12.77 -14.65
CA ALA A 178 -10.89 12.35 -14.84
C ALA A 178 -11.49 12.00 -13.47
N LEU A 179 -12.22 12.96 -12.89
CA LEU A 179 -12.89 12.78 -11.60
C LEU A 179 -14.18 11.96 -11.77
N THR A 180 -14.49 11.10 -10.82
CA THR A 180 -15.73 10.28 -10.83
C THR A 180 -17.00 11.13 -10.68
N GLY A 181 -16.89 12.33 -10.07
CA GLY A 181 -18.02 13.21 -9.79
C GLY A 181 -18.94 12.70 -8.68
N ALA A 182 -18.56 11.63 -7.98
CA ALA A 182 -19.29 11.14 -6.82
C ALA A 182 -19.22 12.18 -5.69
N PRO A 183 -20.35 12.46 -4.99
CA PRO A 183 -20.31 13.31 -3.81
C PRO A 183 -19.42 12.66 -2.75
N PRO A 184 -18.58 13.42 -2.04
CA PRO A 184 -17.74 12.85 -0.99
C PRO A 184 -18.59 12.12 0.05
N ALA A 185 -18.12 10.99 0.53
CA ALA A 185 -18.72 10.37 1.70
C ALA A 185 -18.53 11.34 2.88
N ALA A 186 -19.62 11.73 3.54
CA ALA A 186 -19.54 12.58 4.72
C ALA A 186 -18.96 11.74 5.87
N GLY A 187 -17.67 11.93 6.17
CA GLY A 187 -17.04 11.34 7.35
C GLY A 187 -17.71 11.83 8.63
N ALA A 188 -17.62 11.03 9.71
CA ALA A 188 -18.23 11.31 11.02
C ALA A 188 -17.79 12.64 11.67
N SER A 189 -16.76 13.30 11.13
CA SER A 189 -16.17 14.57 11.56
C SER A 189 -16.50 15.77 10.65
N GLY A 190 -17.28 15.60 9.57
CA GLY A 190 -17.54 16.65 8.58
C GLY A 190 -16.35 16.92 7.64
N THR A 191 -15.32 16.08 7.69
CA THR A 191 -14.21 16.05 6.73
C THR A 191 -14.63 15.20 5.54
N SER A 192 -14.37 15.69 4.33
CA SER A 192 -14.62 14.95 3.08
C SER A 192 -13.78 13.68 3.07
N ASP A 193 -14.38 12.54 2.79
CA ASP A 193 -13.67 11.27 2.54
C ASP A 193 -13.84 10.95 1.05
N LEU A 194 -12.70 10.95 0.34
CA LEU A 194 -12.60 10.68 -1.09
C LEU A 194 -11.93 9.32 -1.36
N GLY A 195 -11.85 8.45 -0.35
CA GLY A 195 -11.23 7.13 -0.44
C GLY A 195 -9.70 7.19 -0.35
N HIS A 196 -9.04 6.32 -1.10
CA HIS A 196 -7.59 6.11 -1.05
C HIS A 196 -6.91 6.50 -2.38
N ILE A 197 -5.58 6.43 -2.41
CA ILE A 197 -4.83 6.33 -3.67
C ILE A 197 -4.46 4.86 -3.83
N ASP A 198 -5.28 4.13 -4.58
CA ASP A 198 -5.16 2.67 -4.74
C ASP A 198 -4.01 2.28 -5.67
N ARG A 199 -3.69 3.16 -6.63
CA ARG A 199 -2.62 2.95 -7.60
C ARG A 199 -1.86 4.25 -7.85
N PHE A 200 -0.54 4.15 -7.85
CA PHE A 200 0.35 5.18 -8.36
C PHE A 200 1.61 4.53 -8.95
N GLU A 201 1.65 4.39 -10.28
CA GLU A 201 2.69 3.64 -10.97
C GLU A 201 2.96 4.14 -12.40
N GLU A 202 4.13 3.79 -12.93
CA GLU A 202 4.57 4.09 -14.29
C GLU A 202 3.94 3.11 -15.30
N THR A 203 3.06 3.58 -16.19
CA THR A 203 2.42 2.72 -17.19
C THR A 203 3.20 2.65 -18.50
N GLU A 204 3.94 3.71 -18.83
CA GLU A 204 4.90 3.79 -19.93
C GLU A 204 6.13 4.58 -19.46
N PRO A 205 7.29 4.51 -20.14
CA PRO A 205 8.47 5.27 -19.74
C PRO A 205 8.17 6.78 -19.55
N GLY A 206 8.24 7.25 -18.31
CA GLY A 206 7.93 8.62 -17.94
C GLY A 206 6.44 8.98 -17.97
N VAL A 207 5.52 8.02 -18.06
CA VAL A 207 4.07 8.24 -17.95
C VAL A 207 3.55 7.48 -16.75
N TRP A 208 2.86 8.20 -15.88
CA TRP A 208 2.42 7.71 -14.59
C TRP A 208 0.92 7.86 -14.46
N GLU A 209 0.28 6.88 -13.86
CA GLU A 209 -1.14 6.88 -13.57
C GLU A 209 -1.38 6.81 -12.07
N LEU A 210 -2.32 7.64 -11.61
CA LEU A 210 -2.88 7.61 -10.28
C LEU A 210 -4.35 7.23 -10.38
N GLU A 211 -4.82 6.42 -9.44
CA GLU A 211 -6.21 5.97 -9.39
C GLU A 211 -6.68 5.86 -7.94
N GLY A 212 -7.96 6.16 -7.72
CA GLY A 212 -8.71 5.86 -6.52
C GLY A 212 -10.20 6.18 -6.72
N ASP A 213 -10.99 6.11 -5.65
CA ASP A 213 -12.44 6.42 -5.70
C ASP A 213 -12.76 7.84 -6.22
N TRP A 214 -11.82 8.78 -6.03
CA TRP A 214 -11.88 10.14 -6.55
C TRP A 214 -11.74 10.24 -8.07
N GLY A 215 -11.22 9.21 -8.73
CA GLY A 215 -11.02 9.13 -10.18
C GLY A 215 -9.61 8.76 -10.58
N THR A 216 -9.19 9.21 -11.77
CA THR A 216 -7.88 8.92 -12.32
C THR A 216 -7.11 10.18 -12.72
N ALA A 217 -5.79 10.10 -12.68
CA ALA A 217 -4.92 11.12 -13.21
C ALA A 217 -3.73 10.51 -13.98
N THR A 218 -3.40 11.08 -15.15
CA THR A 218 -2.24 10.71 -15.95
C THR A 218 -1.24 11.87 -15.99
N ILE A 219 0.03 11.56 -15.67
CA ILE A 219 1.09 12.55 -15.47
C ILE A 219 2.36 12.13 -16.20
N ARG A 220 2.98 13.06 -16.94
CA ARG A 220 4.27 12.83 -17.60
C ARG A 220 5.41 13.36 -16.75
N ALA A 221 6.44 12.53 -16.57
CA ALA A 221 7.66 12.77 -15.82
C ALA A 221 7.36 13.45 -14.47
N PRO A 222 6.62 12.77 -13.57
CA PRO A 222 6.14 13.38 -12.34
C PRO A 222 7.28 13.83 -11.43
N HIS A 223 7.12 15.01 -10.87
CA HIS A 223 7.80 15.48 -9.68
C HIS A 223 6.83 15.38 -8.50
N VAL A 224 7.22 14.62 -7.47
CA VAL A 224 6.38 14.35 -6.31
C VAL A 224 6.94 15.09 -5.10
N THR A 225 6.05 15.76 -4.37
CA THR A 225 6.38 16.41 -3.12
C THR A 225 5.35 16.06 -2.06
N LEU A 226 5.81 15.61 -0.89
CA LEU A 226 4.95 15.38 0.27
C LEU A 226 5.29 16.39 1.38
N THR A 227 4.34 17.24 1.72
CA THR A 227 4.47 18.17 2.85
C THR A 227 3.56 17.74 3.99
N LEU A 228 4.13 17.28 5.09
CA LEU A 228 3.38 16.91 6.29
C LEU A 228 3.21 18.11 7.22
N GLN A 229 2.04 18.22 7.84
CA GLN A 229 1.83 19.15 8.94
C GLN A 229 2.56 18.65 10.18
N PRO A 230 3.16 19.56 10.98
CA PRO A 230 3.68 19.21 12.29
C PRO A 230 2.58 18.59 13.15
N ALA A 231 2.93 17.64 14.01
CA ALA A 231 2.00 17.16 15.02
C ALA A 231 1.52 18.35 15.86
N VAL A 232 0.22 18.57 15.94
CA VAL A 232 -0.35 19.60 16.82
C VAL A 232 -0.08 19.14 18.24
N SER A 233 0.84 19.81 18.94
CA SER A 233 1.01 19.56 20.37
C SER A 233 -0.27 19.96 21.08
N PRO A 234 -0.87 19.12 21.93
CA PRO A 234 -1.96 19.57 22.78
C PRO A 234 -1.40 20.69 23.68
N GLU A 235 -1.91 21.90 23.52
CA GLU A 235 -1.65 22.97 24.49
C GLU A 235 -2.19 22.50 25.85
N PHE A 236 -1.30 22.50 26.85
CA PHE A 236 -1.60 22.13 28.23
C PHE A 236 -2.41 23.22 28.95
#